data_AF-A0A820T4Y6-F1
#
_entry.id   AF-A0A820T4Y6-F1
#
_cell.length_a   1.000
_cell.length_b   1.000
_cell.length_c   1.000
_cell.angle_alpha   90.00
_cell.angle_beta   90.00
_cell.angle_gamma   90.00
#
_symmetry.space_group_name_H-M   'P 1'
#
loop_
_entity.id
_entity.type
_entity.pdbx_description
1 polymer ?
#
loop_
_entity_poly.entity_id
_entity_poly.type
_entity_poly.pdbx_seq_one_letter_code
_entity_poly.pdbx_strand_id
1 'polypeptide(L)'
;MSKKERARYAERKDLNKELTRILDEWRNSELDKAERQKDSNAYTTKAVDDILTDNTLNRRCSDITFESLSLSQAEIECSQPKWEDLYEDYLEMVIQFGYIIFLSTLFPLAAFFSLLNNIIEIRTDAFKLCMIYQRPFSQRVKDIGHWQKIMEYMVFAAIIINCIFCSTRGVFRRLVPDLPFAAEIFILVCIEHLLILLCKVIRSTIEYVPYWVRVEKSIMEHRRREAFKKLECDALHLKENRSHNYNE
;
A
#
# COMPACT_ATOMS: atom_id res chain seq x y z
N MET A 1 10.55 -15.00 -48.36
CA MET A 1 9.72 -14.42 -47.28
C MET A 1 8.41 -13.90 -47.83
N SER A 2 7.31 -14.53 -47.41
CA SER A 2 5.93 -14.11 -47.64
C SER A 2 5.66 -12.74 -47.01
N LYS A 3 4.72 -11.95 -47.58
CA LYS A 3 4.31 -10.64 -47.00
C LYS A 3 3.92 -10.76 -45.52
N LYS A 4 3.31 -11.88 -45.13
CA LYS A 4 2.91 -12.18 -43.74
C LYS A 4 4.09 -12.47 -42.81
N GLU A 5 5.20 -12.96 -43.35
CA GLU A 5 6.45 -13.19 -42.59
C GLU A 5 7.23 -11.89 -42.42
N ARG A 6 7.23 -11.02 -43.44
CA ARG A 6 7.82 -9.68 -43.36
C ARG A 6 7.13 -8.80 -42.32
N ALA A 7 5.79 -8.85 -42.25
CA ALA A 7 5.02 -8.13 -41.24
C ALA A 7 5.35 -8.62 -39.81
N ARG A 8 5.38 -9.94 -39.58
CA ARG A 8 5.77 -10.52 -38.28
C ARG A 8 7.22 -10.22 -37.90
N TYR A 9 8.12 -10.15 -38.88
CA TYR A 9 9.51 -9.77 -38.62
C TYR A 9 9.64 -8.29 -38.25
N ALA A 10 8.88 -7.41 -38.91
CA ALA A 10 8.83 -5.98 -38.58
C ALA A 10 8.28 -5.75 -37.16
N GLU A 11 7.17 -6.40 -36.80
CA GLU A 11 6.56 -6.32 -35.47
C GLU A 11 7.51 -6.79 -34.36
N ARG A 12 8.23 -7.91 -34.57
CA ARG A 12 9.27 -8.37 -33.63
C ARG A 12 10.43 -7.40 -33.51
N LYS A 13 10.80 -6.73 -34.60
CA LYS A 13 11.88 -5.74 -34.61
C LYS A 13 11.47 -4.49 -33.84
N ASP A 14 10.23 -4.05 -33.97
CA ASP A 14 9.68 -2.92 -33.23
C ASP A 14 9.55 -3.26 -31.73
N LEU A 15 9.10 -4.46 -31.39
CA LEU A 15 9.03 -4.93 -30.00
C LEU A 15 10.42 -4.99 -29.35
N ASN A 16 11.41 -5.53 -30.07
CA ASN A 16 12.80 -5.56 -29.57
C ASN A 16 13.36 -4.16 -29.39
N LYS A 17 13.04 -3.22 -30.28
CA LYS A 17 13.47 -1.82 -30.16
C LYS A 17 12.88 -1.16 -28.91
N GLU A 18 11.61 -1.42 -28.63
CA GLU A 18 10.93 -0.88 -27.45
C GLU A 18 11.44 -1.51 -26.15
N LEU A 19 11.73 -2.81 -26.15
CA LEU A 19 12.36 -3.49 -25.02
C LEU A 19 13.74 -2.90 -24.69
N THR A 20 14.56 -2.62 -25.71
CA THR A 20 15.86 -1.98 -25.49
C THR A 20 15.69 -0.57 -24.94
N ARG A 21 14.69 0.19 -25.42
CA ARG A 21 14.38 1.53 -24.89
C ARG A 21 14.02 1.48 -23.40
N ILE A 22 13.14 0.56 -23.01
CA ILE A 22 12.73 0.38 -21.60
C ILE A 22 13.91 -0.04 -20.73
N LEU A 23 14.76 -0.96 -21.21
CA LEU A 23 15.96 -1.39 -20.48
C LEU A 23 16.97 -0.25 -20.31
N ASP A 24 17.14 0.59 -21.33
CA ASP A 24 18.00 1.77 -21.27
C ASP A 24 17.44 2.83 -20.31
N GLU A 25 16.14 3.07 -20.32
CA GLU A 25 15.46 3.97 -19.38
C GLU A 25 15.60 3.48 -17.93
N TRP A 26 15.36 2.19 -17.68
CA TRP A 26 15.51 1.61 -16.34
C TRP A 26 16.98 1.70 -15.86
N ARG A 27 17.94 1.35 -16.73
CA ARG A 27 19.36 1.43 -16.42
C ARG A 27 19.82 2.86 -16.10
N ASN A 28 19.37 3.85 -16.88
CA ASN A 28 19.70 5.25 -16.64
C ASN A 28 19.04 5.75 -15.34
N SER A 29 17.80 5.34 -15.05
CA SER A 29 17.16 5.67 -13.77
C SER A 29 17.92 5.10 -12.57
N GLU A 30 18.51 3.92 -12.71
CA GLU A 30 19.27 3.28 -11.63
C GLU A 30 20.65 3.94 -11.44
N LEU A 31 21.29 4.37 -12.53
CA LEU A 31 22.50 5.20 -12.49
C LEU A 31 22.23 6.56 -11.84
N ASP A 32 21.11 7.21 -12.16
CA ASP A 32 20.72 8.49 -11.54
C ASP A 32 20.45 8.35 -10.04
N LYS A 33 19.95 7.19 -9.58
CA LYS A 33 19.80 6.91 -8.14
C LYS A 33 21.17 6.71 -7.48
N ALA A 34 22.07 5.97 -8.11
CA ALA A 34 23.42 5.73 -7.60
C ALA A 34 24.26 7.02 -7.58
N GLU A 35 24.11 7.89 -8.57
CA GLU A 35 24.81 9.18 -8.66
C GLU A 35 24.27 10.16 -7.61
N ARG A 36 22.94 10.24 -7.41
CA ARG A 36 22.35 11.01 -6.30
C ARG A 36 22.83 10.56 -4.93
N GLN A 37 22.97 9.25 -4.71
CA GLN A 37 23.53 8.71 -3.46
C GLN A 37 25.01 9.09 -3.30
N LYS A 38 25.78 9.06 -4.38
CA LYS A 38 27.20 9.43 -4.39
C LYS A 38 27.42 10.92 -4.14
N ASP A 39 26.59 11.77 -4.72
CA ASP A 39 26.63 13.23 -4.52
C ASP A 39 26.24 13.63 -3.10
N SER A 40 25.24 12.95 -2.52
CA SER A 40 24.88 13.10 -1.11
C SER A 40 26.08 12.75 -0.21
N ASN A 41 26.73 11.61 -0.47
CA ASN A 41 27.91 11.20 0.29
C ASN A 41 29.10 12.14 0.08
N ALA A 42 29.33 12.63 -1.15
CA ALA A 42 30.41 13.55 -1.47
C ALA A 42 30.24 14.93 -0.79
N TYR A 43 29.00 15.43 -0.71
CA TYR A 43 28.67 16.65 0.03
C TYR A 43 28.95 16.47 1.53
N THR A 44 28.54 15.33 2.11
CA THR A 44 28.83 15.05 3.53
C THR A 44 30.33 14.96 3.81
N THR A 45 31.12 14.30 2.95
CA THR A 45 32.58 14.22 3.13
C THR A 45 33.25 15.57 2.95
N LYS A 46 32.79 16.39 2.00
CA LYS A 46 33.34 17.72 1.76
C LYS A 46 33.01 18.69 2.91
N ALA A 47 31.81 18.62 3.47
CA ALA A 47 31.46 19.39 4.66
C ALA A 47 32.32 19.01 5.87
N VAL A 48 32.62 17.71 6.04
CA VAL A 48 33.52 17.23 7.11
C VAL A 48 34.96 17.68 6.88
N ASP A 49 35.47 17.63 5.65
CA ASP A 49 36.82 18.13 5.31
C ASP A 49 36.91 19.66 5.46
N ASP A 50 35.89 20.42 5.07
CA ASP A 50 35.87 21.88 5.25
C ASP A 50 35.89 22.26 6.74
N ILE A 51 35.23 21.47 7.61
CA ILE A 51 35.30 21.62 9.08
C ILE A 51 36.70 21.26 9.61
N LEU A 52 37.35 20.24 9.07
CA LEU A 52 38.69 19.81 9.46
C LEU A 52 39.80 20.77 8.98
N THR A 53 39.56 21.49 7.88
CA THR A 53 40.56 22.38 7.25
C THR A 53 40.51 23.82 7.77
N ASP A 54 39.49 24.18 8.56
CA ASP A 54 39.37 25.51 9.15
C ASP A 54 40.34 25.72 10.34
N ASN A 55 41.58 26.06 9.99
CA ASN A 55 42.66 26.39 10.93
C ASN A 55 42.43 27.70 11.72
N THR A 56 41.28 28.38 11.56
CA THR A 56 40.97 29.60 12.32
C THR A 56 40.53 29.31 13.77
N LEU A 57 40.18 28.05 14.10
CA LEU A 57 39.86 27.63 15.47
C LEU A 57 41.09 27.36 16.37
N ASN A 58 42.31 27.47 15.86
CA ASN A 58 43.52 27.12 16.62
C ASN A 58 44.09 28.27 17.51
N ARG A 59 43.31 29.34 17.79
CA ARG A 59 43.75 30.44 18.67
C ARG A 59 42.93 30.65 19.94
N ARG A 60 41.99 29.75 20.27
CA ARG A 60 41.24 29.79 21.53
C ARG A 60 40.96 28.37 22.04
N CYS A 61 42.01 27.57 22.18
CA CYS A 61 41.89 26.28 22.87
C CYS A 61 42.14 26.48 24.36
N SER A 62 41.05 26.73 25.07
CA SER A 62 40.85 26.26 26.44
C SER A 62 39.40 25.79 26.48
N ASP A 63 39.23 24.48 26.46
CA ASP A 63 37.97 23.73 26.62
C ASP A 63 36.99 23.75 25.43
N ILE A 64 37.37 23.09 24.33
CA ILE A 64 36.36 22.49 23.43
C ILE A 64 35.81 21.27 24.17
N THR A 65 34.73 21.48 24.92
CA THR A 65 33.92 20.41 25.49
C THR A 65 33.42 19.52 24.34
N PHE A 66 33.60 18.19 24.48
CA PHE A 66 33.17 17.12 23.56
C PHE A 66 31.69 17.19 23.13
N GLU A 67 30.91 18.06 23.75
CA GLU A 67 29.49 18.33 23.52
C GLU A 67 29.19 19.04 22.19
N SER A 68 30.17 19.68 21.54
CA SER A 68 29.95 20.44 20.29
C SER A 68 30.05 19.63 18.98
N LEU A 69 30.36 18.33 19.05
CA LEU A 69 30.37 17.41 17.91
C LEU A 69 29.08 16.57 17.79
N SER A 70 28.09 16.79 18.66
CA SER A 70 26.79 16.13 18.53
C SER A 70 25.97 16.84 17.45
N LEU A 71 25.71 16.17 16.33
CA LEU A 71 24.73 16.62 15.35
C LEU A 71 23.39 16.92 16.04
N SER A 72 22.77 18.03 15.67
CA SER A 72 21.41 18.35 16.10
C SER A 72 20.44 17.27 15.63
N GLN A 73 19.37 17.04 16.40
CA GLN A 73 18.32 16.10 16.01
C GLN A 73 17.78 16.39 14.59
N ALA A 74 17.66 17.66 14.23
CA ALA A 74 17.21 18.06 12.90
C ALA A 74 18.22 17.69 11.78
N GLU A 75 19.52 17.72 12.08
CA GLU A 75 20.56 17.32 11.12
C GLU A 75 20.59 15.81 10.94
N ILE A 76 20.41 15.05 12.04
CA ILE A 76 20.26 13.59 12.00
C ILE A 76 19.03 13.20 11.19
N GLU A 77 17.87 13.80 11.46
CA GLU A 77 16.64 13.52 10.71
C GLU A 77 16.78 13.91 9.23
N CYS A 78 17.38 15.06 8.92
CA CYS A 78 17.60 15.48 7.53
C CYS A 78 18.48 14.48 6.74
N SER A 79 19.38 13.77 7.43
CA SER A 79 20.24 12.75 6.82
C SER A 79 19.54 11.40 6.57
N GLN A 80 18.38 11.15 7.19
CA GLN A 80 17.61 9.92 6.98
C GLN A 80 16.92 9.91 5.61
N PRO A 81 16.65 8.72 5.02
CA PRO A 81 15.83 8.61 3.82
C PRO A 81 14.40 9.10 4.06
N LYS A 82 13.79 9.68 3.02
CA LYS A 82 12.36 10.01 3.02
C LYS A 82 11.54 8.75 2.77
N TRP A 83 10.45 8.63 3.51
CA TRP A 83 9.45 7.61 3.25
C TRP A 83 8.54 8.10 2.11
N GLU A 84 8.46 7.34 1.01
CA GLU A 84 7.79 7.78 -0.22
C GLU A 84 6.31 7.38 -0.28
N ASP A 85 6.00 6.08 -0.15
CA ASP A 85 4.63 5.57 -0.23
C ASP A 85 4.45 4.21 0.49
N LEU A 86 3.20 3.87 0.78
CA LEU A 86 2.73 2.61 1.40
C LEU A 86 2.65 1.45 0.39
N TYR A 87 2.98 1.68 -0.89
CA TYR A 87 2.76 0.71 -1.95
C TYR A 87 3.45 -0.63 -1.69
N GLU A 88 4.75 -0.61 -1.36
CA GLU A 88 5.52 -1.83 -1.10
C GLU A 88 5.04 -2.56 0.16
N ASP A 89 4.74 -1.83 1.23
CA ASP A 89 4.24 -2.41 2.48
C ASP A 89 2.87 -3.11 2.26
N TYR A 90 1.98 -2.52 1.45
CA TYR A 90 0.73 -3.21 1.05
C TYR A 90 0.97 -4.38 0.09
N LEU A 91 1.88 -4.24 -0.86
CA LEU A 91 2.18 -5.27 -1.85
C LEU A 91 2.66 -6.55 -1.16
N GLU A 92 3.55 -6.42 -0.18
CA GLU A 92 4.04 -7.53 0.63
C GLU A 92 2.87 -8.26 1.32
N MET A 93 1.99 -7.51 1.98
CA MET A 93 0.83 -8.08 2.67
C MET A 93 -0.15 -8.78 1.71
N VAL A 94 -0.35 -8.21 0.52
CA VAL A 94 -1.25 -8.78 -0.50
C VAL A 94 -0.67 -10.05 -1.12
N ILE A 95 0.64 -10.10 -1.38
CA ILE A 95 1.31 -11.30 -1.87
C ILE A 95 1.22 -12.42 -0.82
N GLN A 96 1.47 -12.09 0.45
CA GLN A 96 1.34 -13.03 1.56
C GLN A 96 -0.10 -13.57 1.68
N PHE A 97 -1.10 -12.70 1.61
CA PHE A 97 -2.50 -13.11 1.56
C PHE A 97 -2.79 -14.05 0.39
N GLY A 98 -2.24 -13.77 -0.79
CA GLY A 98 -2.33 -14.60 -1.99
C GLY A 98 -1.82 -16.03 -1.76
N TYR A 99 -0.65 -16.19 -1.14
CA TYR A 99 -0.13 -17.51 -0.81
C TYR A 99 -1.07 -18.33 0.07
N ILE A 100 -1.69 -17.69 1.07
CA ILE A 100 -2.63 -18.36 1.98
C ILE A 100 -3.86 -18.85 1.20
N ILE A 101 -4.50 -17.96 0.44
CA ILE A 101 -5.79 -18.29 -0.18
C ILE A 101 -5.63 -19.22 -1.37
N PHE A 102 -4.64 -19.00 -2.24
CA PHE A 102 -4.46 -19.81 -3.45
C PHE A 102 -3.92 -21.20 -3.15
N LEU A 103 -3.05 -21.32 -2.16
CA LEU A 103 -2.43 -22.60 -1.79
C LEU A 103 -3.11 -23.27 -0.61
N SER A 104 -4.27 -22.78 -0.14
CA SER A 104 -4.96 -23.32 1.04
C SER A 104 -5.23 -24.82 0.95
N THR A 105 -5.70 -25.29 -0.21
CA THR A 105 -5.89 -26.74 -0.42
C THR A 105 -4.53 -27.45 -0.46
N LEU A 106 -3.51 -26.83 -1.06
CA LEU A 106 -2.21 -27.45 -1.28
C LEU A 106 -1.37 -27.59 -0.02
N PHE A 107 -1.31 -26.53 0.78
CA PHE A 107 -0.45 -26.36 1.95
C PHE A 107 -1.22 -25.64 3.07
N PRO A 108 -2.00 -26.38 3.89
CA PRO A 108 -2.84 -25.78 4.93
C PRO A 108 -2.06 -25.01 6.01
N LEU A 109 -0.77 -25.33 6.20
CA LEU A 109 0.09 -24.69 7.19
C LEU A 109 0.57 -23.28 6.76
N ALA A 110 0.29 -22.85 5.52
CA ALA A 110 0.63 -21.51 5.03
C ALA A 110 0.13 -20.39 5.96
N ALA A 111 -1.10 -20.54 6.48
CA ALA A 111 -1.71 -19.55 7.37
C ALA A 111 -0.93 -19.41 8.70
N PHE A 112 -0.35 -20.50 9.21
CA PHE A 112 0.45 -20.45 10.43
C PHE A 112 1.76 -19.69 10.23
N PHE A 113 2.48 -19.96 9.13
CA PHE A 113 3.70 -19.22 8.79
C PHE A 113 3.42 -17.74 8.52
N SER A 114 2.31 -17.43 7.83
CA SER A 114 1.88 -16.06 7.64
C SER A 114 1.57 -15.35 8.96
N LEU A 115 0.94 -16.02 9.92
CA LEU A 115 0.69 -15.45 11.23
C LEU A 115 1.99 -15.09 11.96
N LEU A 116 2.97 -16.00 11.95
CA LEU A 116 4.30 -15.73 12.53
C LEU A 116 4.99 -14.55 11.81
N ASN A 117 4.91 -14.51 10.48
CA ASN A 117 5.48 -13.41 9.71
C ASN A 117 4.83 -12.09 10.09
N ASN A 118 3.48 -12.01 10.14
CA ASN A 118 2.76 -10.80 10.54
C ASN A 118 3.13 -10.29 11.95
N ILE A 119 3.41 -11.20 12.90
CA ILE A 119 3.82 -10.81 14.26
C ILE A 119 5.19 -10.13 14.25
N ILE A 120 6.13 -10.66 13.46
CA ILE A 120 7.45 -10.07 13.27
C ILE A 120 7.29 -8.75 12.48
N GLU A 121 6.45 -8.75 11.45
CA GLU A 121 6.30 -7.62 10.53
C GLU A 121 5.82 -6.34 11.21
N ILE A 122 4.86 -6.48 12.14
CA ILE A 122 4.39 -5.33 12.94
C ILE A 122 5.55 -4.65 13.69
N ARG A 123 6.58 -5.41 14.11
CA ARG A 123 7.74 -4.87 14.83
C ARG A 123 8.79 -4.32 13.88
N THR A 124 9.04 -4.99 12.75
CA THR A 124 9.99 -4.52 11.73
C THR A 124 9.50 -3.24 11.07
N ASP A 125 8.21 -3.12 10.74
CA ASP A 125 7.63 -1.89 10.19
C ASP A 125 7.61 -0.74 11.20
N ALA A 126 7.34 -1.03 12.48
CA ALA A 126 7.45 -0.02 13.53
C ALA A 126 8.90 0.48 13.66
N PHE A 127 9.89 -0.42 13.60
CA PHE A 127 11.30 -0.04 13.62
C PHE A 127 11.69 0.77 12.38
N LYS A 128 11.23 0.35 11.19
CA LYS A 128 11.40 1.02 9.90
C LYS A 128 10.95 2.49 9.98
N LEU A 129 9.74 2.75 10.51
CA LEU A 129 9.22 4.12 10.63
C LEU A 129 9.83 4.95 11.76
N CYS A 130 10.26 4.31 12.86
CA CYS A 130 10.79 5.04 14.03
C CYS A 130 12.28 5.33 13.94
N MET A 131 13.07 4.48 13.28
CA MET A 131 14.54 4.51 13.34
C MET A 131 15.20 4.69 11.98
N ILE A 132 14.53 4.31 10.87
CA ILE A 132 15.15 4.32 9.53
C ILE A 132 14.75 5.58 8.76
N TYR A 133 13.46 5.88 8.69
CA TYR A 133 12.96 6.98 7.85
C TYR A 133 12.77 8.30 8.59
N GLN A 134 12.81 9.40 7.84
CA GLN A 134 12.27 10.68 8.26
C GLN A 134 10.78 10.55 8.61
N ARG A 135 10.34 11.34 9.60
CA ARG A 135 8.92 11.36 9.99
C ARG A 135 8.04 11.77 8.79
N PRO A 136 7.15 10.90 8.30
CA PRO A 136 6.29 11.22 7.16
C PRO A 136 5.20 12.22 7.56
N PHE A 137 4.76 13.03 6.60
CA PHE A 137 3.63 13.93 6.80
C PHE A 137 2.32 13.15 6.83
N SER A 138 1.48 13.44 7.83
CA SER A 138 0.19 12.76 7.99
C SER A 138 -0.76 13.10 6.83
N GLN A 139 -1.21 12.07 6.12
CA GLN A 139 -2.26 12.19 5.10
C GLN A 139 -3.57 11.63 5.63
N ARG A 140 -4.68 12.36 5.43
CA ARG A 140 -6.01 11.88 5.81
C ARG A 140 -6.58 11.03 4.68
N VAL A 141 -6.60 9.72 4.88
CA VAL A 141 -7.22 8.75 3.97
C VAL A 141 -8.48 8.17 4.59
N LYS A 142 -9.49 7.87 3.77
CA LYS A 142 -10.78 7.30 4.21
C LYS A 142 -10.75 5.78 4.27
N ASP A 143 -9.99 5.16 3.37
CA ASP A 143 -9.91 3.73 3.16
C ASP A 143 -8.51 3.34 2.65
N ILE A 144 -8.26 2.04 2.55
CA ILE A 144 -7.02 1.46 2.01
C ILE A 144 -6.94 1.57 0.47
N GLY A 145 -7.92 2.22 -0.18
CA GLY A 145 -7.95 2.41 -1.62
C GLY A 145 -8.16 1.13 -2.43
N HIS A 146 -7.39 1.00 -3.52
CA HIS A 146 -7.54 -0.06 -4.52
C HIS A 146 -7.20 -1.46 -4.01
N TRP A 147 -6.39 -1.55 -2.95
CA TRP A 147 -5.98 -2.81 -2.34
C TRP A 147 -7.16 -3.67 -1.89
N GLN A 148 -8.23 -3.04 -1.38
CA GLN A 148 -9.47 -3.72 -1.02
C GLN A 148 -10.05 -4.49 -2.23
N LYS A 149 -10.15 -3.82 -3.38
CA LYS A 149 -10.70 -4.44 -4.60
C LYS A 149 -9.79 -5.54 -5.13
N ILE A 150 -8.47 -5.35 -5.05
CA ILE A 150 -7.48 -6.35 -5.46
C ILE A 150 -7.66 -7.63 -4.65
N MET A 151 -7.71 -7.51 -3.31
CA MET A 151 -7.94 -8.67 -2.43
C MET A 151 -9.28 -9.36 -2.72
N GLU A 152 -10.34 -8.60 -3.04
CA GLU A 152 -11.63 -9.17 -3.42
C GLU A 152 -11.57 -9.99 -4.71
N TYR A 153 -10.87 -9.49 -5.74
CA TYR A 153 -10.65 -10.25 -6.97
C TYR A 153 -9.77 -11.48 -6.74
N MET A 154 -8.78 -11.38 -5.86
CA MET A 154 -7.95 -12.51 -5.48
C MET A 154 -8.77 -13.61 -4.77
N VAL A 155 -9.70 -13.26 -3.90
CA VAL A 155 -10.60 -14.25 -3.27
C VAL A 155 -11.44 -14.97 -4.33
N PHE A 156 -11.99 -14.25 -5.31
CA PHE A 156 -12.73 -14.88 -6.41
C PHE A 156 -11.86 -15.85 -7.22
N ALA A 157 -10.65 -15.42 -7.60
CA ALA A 157 -9.69 -16.28 -8.28
C ALA A 157 -9.30 -17.51 -7.42
N ALA A 158 -9.22 -17.35 -6.10
CA ALA A 158 -8.85 -18.42 -5.19
C ALA A 158 -9.90 -19.52 -5.15
N ILE A 159 -11.19 -19.19 -5.25
CA ILE A 159 -12.25 -20.21 -5.33
C ILE A 159 -12.02 -21.11 -6.55
N ILE A 160 -11.78 -20.50 -7.72
CA ILE A 160 -11.54 -21.23 -8.98
C ILE A 160 -10.29 -22.11 -8.87
N ILE A 161 -9.16 -21.54 -8.43
CA ILE A 161 -7.87 -22.24 -8.32
C ILE A 161 -7.97 -23.43 -7.36
N ASN A 162 -8.59 -23.25 -6.19
CA ASN A 162 -8.73 -24.34 -5.22
C ASN A 162 -9.69 -25.43 -5.70
N CYS A 163 -10.75 -25.08 -6.44
CA CYS A 163 -11.61 -26.08 -7.09
C CYS A 163 -10.81 -26.94 -8.08
N ILE A 164 -9.98 -26.31 -8.92
CA ILE A 164 -9.09 -27.01 -9.86
C ILE A 164 -8.11 -27.92 -9.10
N PHE A 165 -7.45 -27.43 -8.04
CA PHE A 165 -6.55 -28.26 -7.24
C PHE A 165 -7.23 -29.45 -6.58
N CYS A 166 -8.49 -29.31 -6.17
CA CYS A 166 -9.29 -30.41 -5.62
C CYS A 166 -9.52 -31.52 -6.65
N SER A 167 -9.89 -31.16 -7.90
CA SER A 167 -10.06 -32.15 -8.98
C SER A 167 -8.74 -32.79 -9.41
N THR A 168 -7.67 -32.01 -9.59
CA THR A 168 -6.35 -32.55 -9.99
C THR A 168 -5.79 -33.58 -8.99
N ARG A 169 -6.14 -33.45 -7.70
CA ARG A 169 -5.76 -34.43 -6.67
C ARG A 169 -6.59 -35.70 -6.64
N GLY A 170 -7.56 -35.84 -7.55
CA GLY A 170 -8.43 -37.00 -7.64
C GLY A 170 -9.24 -37.23 -6.36
N VAL A 171 -9.60 -36.15 -5.64
CA VAL A 171 -10.44 -36.27 -4.43
C VAL A 171 -11.80 -36.86 -4.82
N PHE A 172 -12.42 -36.36 -5.89
CA PHE A 172 -13.71 -36.85 -6.38
C PHE A 172 -13.66 -38.30 -6.84
N ARG A 173 -12.60 -38.70 -7.54
CA ARG A 173 -12.41 -40.10 -7.98
C ARG A 173 -12.16 -41.07 -6.82
N ARG A 174 -11.62 -40.59 -5.70
CA ARG A 174 -11.48 -41.40 -4.48
C ARG A 174 -12.80 -41.53 -3.73
N LEU A 175 -13.64 -40.50 -3.74
CA LEU A 175 -14.95 -40.52 -3.08
C LEU A 175 -15.99 -41.29 -3.89
N VAL A 176 -15.98 -41.16 -5.21
CA VAL A 176 -16.90 -41.84 -6.14
C VAL A 176 -16.08 -42.42 -7.30
N PRO A 177 -15.64 -43.69 -7.20
CA PRO A 177 -14.73 -44.31 -8.18
C PRO A 177 -15.28 -44.38 -9.60
N ASP A 178 -16.58 -44.62 -9.77
CA ASP A 178 -17.23 -44.84 -11.07
C ASP A 178 -17.82 -43.57 -11.69
N LEU A 179 -17.39 -42.39 -11.22
CA LEU A 179 -17.93 -41.12 -11.70
C LEU A 179 -17.41 -40.78 -13.13
N PRO A 180 -18.29 -40.51 -14.11
CA PRO A 180 -17.84 -40.09 -15.43
C PRO A 180 -17.20 -38.70 -15.40
N PHE A 181 -16.21 -38.47 -16.26
CA PHE A 181 -15.44 -37.21 -16.31
C PHE A 181 -16.33 -35.96 -16.47
N ALA A 182 -17.40 -36.05 -17.26
CA ALA A 182 -18.35 -34.95 -17.43
C ALA A 182 -19.09 -34.59 -16.12
N ALA A 183 -19.43 -35.60 -15.30
CA ALA A 183 -20.07 -35.36 -14.01
C ALA A 183 -19.09 -34.78 -12.98
N GLU A 184 -17.81 -35.18 -13.03
CA GLU A 184 -16.74 -34.58 -12.21
C GLU A 184 -16.65 -33.06 -12.44
N ILE A 185 -16.59 -32.64 -13.71
CA ILE A 185 -16.54 -31.21 -14.07
C ILE A 185 -17.82 -30.49 -13.63
N PHE A 186 -19.00 -31.09 -13.86
CA PHE A 186 -20.26 -30.47 -13.47
C PHE A 186 -20.34 -30.23 -11.96
N ILE A 187 -19.96 -31.22 -11.15
CA ILE A 187 -19.92 -31.10 -9.69
C ILE A 187 -18.95 -29.99 -9.26
N LEU A 188 -17.77 -29.91 -9.88
CA LEU A 188 -16.80 -28.85 -9.59
C LEU A 188 -17.37 -27.46 -9.88
N VAL A 189 -18.02 -27.27 -11.03
CA VAL A 189 -18.66 -26.00 -11.38
C VAL A 189 -19.81 -25.66 -10.43
N CYS A 190 -20.61 -26.65 -10.01
CA CYS A 190 -21.67 -26.45 -9.02
C CYS A 190 -21.11 -26.02 -7.66
N ILE A 191 -20.04 -26.67 -7.18
CA ILE A 191 -19.36 -26.31 -5.93
C ILE A 191 -18.79 -24.90 -6.02
N GLU A 192 -18.13 -24.57 -7.14
CA GLU A 192 -17.59 -23.25 -7.40
C GLU A 192 -18.68 -22.16 -7.31
N HIS A 193 -19.81 -22.35 -8.01
CA HIS A 193 -20.92 -21.40 -7.98
C HIS A 193 -21.57 -21.27 -6.60
N LEU A 194 -21.67 -22.38 -5.86
CA LEU A 194 -22.18 -22.37 -4.49
C LEU A 194 -21.27 -21.56 -3.56
N LEU A 195 -19.95 -21.73 -3.67
CA LEU A 195 -18.97 -20.97 -2.88
C LEU A 195 -19.00 -19.48 -3.22
N ILE A 196 -19.08 -19.13 -4.50
CA ILE A 196 -19.22 -17.73 -4.95
C ILE A 196 -20.52 -17.12 -4.40
N LEU A 197 -21.64 -17.85 -4.49
CA LEU A 197 -22.92 -17.41 -3.95
C LEU A 197 -22.82 -17.21 -2.43
N LEU A 198 -22.22 -18.15 -1.71
CA LEU A 198 -22.01 -18.05 -0.27
C LEU A 198 -21.21 -16.79 0.09
N CYS A 199 -20.10 -16.52 -0.60
CA CYS A 199 -19.31 -15.30 -0.39
C CYS A 199 -20.14 -14.04 -0.63
N LYS A 200 -20.97 -14.01 -1.67
CA LYS A 200 -21.88 -12.88 -1.95
C LYS A 200 -22.94 -12.71 -0.85
N VAL A 201 -23.53 -13.80 -0.37
CA VAL A 201 -24.52 -13.78 0.72
C VAL A 201 -23.89 -13.25 2.00
N ILE A 202 -22.71 -13.75 2.38
CA ILE A 202 -21.96 -13.27 3.55
C ILE A 202 -21.70 -11.77 3.45
N ARG A 203 -21.20 -11.30 2.29
CA ARG A 203 -20.97 -9.87 2.05
C ARG A 203 -22.24 -9.03 2.12
N SER A 204 -23.38 -9.57 1.71
CA SER A 204 -24.67 -8.86 1.80
C SER A 204 -25.26 -8.84 3.21
N THR A 205 -24.93 -9.85 4.03
CA THR A 205 -25.46 -9.99 5.40
C THR A 205 -24.69 -9.10 6.38
N ILE A 206 -23.39 -8.90 6.14
CA ILE A 206 -22.53 -8.08 6.99
C ILE A 206 -22.63 -6.62 6.54
N GLU A 207 -23.29 -5.79 7.35
CA GLU A 207 -23.29 -4.34 7.13
C GLU A 207 -21.87 -3.77 7.27
N TYR A 208 -21.42 -3.02 6.25
CA TYR A 208 -20.07 -2.43 6.20
C TYR A 208 -19.79 -1.36 7.27
N VAL A 209 -20.81 -0.88 7.97
CA VAL A 209 -20.66 0.12 9.03
C VAL A 209 -21.30 -0.44 10.29
N PRO A 210 -20.57 -0.65 11.39
CA PRO A 210 -21.14 -1.18 12.62
C PRO A 210 -22.17 -0.21 13.22
N TYR A 211 -23.09 -0.74 14.02
CA TYR A 211 -24.21 0.01 14.59
C TYR A 211 -23.77 1.26 15.37
N TRP A 212 -22.77 1.13 16.26
CA TRP A 212 -22.31 2.26 17.07
C TRP A 212 -21.73 3.41 16.23
N VAL A 213 -21.06 3.10 15.10
CA VAL A 213 -20.57 4.13 14.17
C VAL A 213 -21.73 4.81 13.45
N ARG A 214 -22.79 4.09 13.08
CA ARG A 214 -23.97 4.71 12.46
C ARG A 214 -24.67 5.68 13.41
N VAL A 215 -24.84 5.27 14.66
CA VAL A 215 -25.41 6.12 15.71
C VAL A 215 -24.55 7.37 15.89
N GLU A 216 -23.25 7.21 16.09
CA GLU A 216 -22.35 8.36 16.29
C GLU A 216 -22.34 9.30 15.08
N LYS A 217 -22.27 8.75 13.86
CA LYS A 217 -22.33 9.53 12.63
C LYS A 217 -23.65 10.30 12.53
N SER A 218 -24.77 9.69 12.93
CA SER A 218 -26.09 10.35 12.95
C SER A 218 -26.17 11.47 13.99
N ILE A 219 -25.58 11.28 15.18
CA ILE A 219 -25.51 12.29 16.24
C ILE A 219 -24.64 13.47 15.78
N MET A 220 -23.46 13.19 15.22
CA MET A 220 -22.56 14.22 14.68
C MET A 220 -23.24 15.00 13.54
N GLU A 221 -23.94 14.31 12.64
CA GLU A 221 -24.65 14.95 11.54
C GLU A 221 -25.81 15.83 12.04
N HIS A 222 -26.56 15.35 13.05
CA HIS A 222 -27.62 16.13 13.67
C HIS A 222 -27.08 17.42 14.31
N ARG A 223 -26.02 17.32 15.14
CA ARG A 223 -25.35 18.47 15.74
C ARG A 223 -24.84 19.46 14.70
N ARG A 224 -24.29 18.97 13.57
CA ARG A 224 -23.85 19.82 12.46
C ARG A 224 -25.01 20.61 11.85
N ARG A 225 -26.19 19.99 11.70
CA ARG A 225 -27.39 20.66 11.17
C ARG A 225 -27.92 21.71 12.14
N GLU A 226 -27.92 21.46 13.45
CA GLU A 226 -28.33 22.44 14.45
C GLU A 226 -27.39 23.65 14.52
N ALA A 227 -26.07 23.41 14.48
CA ALA A 227 -25.08 24.48 14.44
C ALA A 227 -25.26 25.37 13.20
N PHE A 228 -25.55 24.77 12.04
CA PHE A 228 -25.82 25.52 10.80
C PHE A 228 -27.06 26.41 10.92
N LYS A 229 -28.17 25.88 11.46
CA LYS A 229 -29.39 26.67 11.70
C LYS A 229 -29.15 27.86 12.63
N LYS A 230 -28.35 27.66 13.68
CA LYS A 230 -28.00 28.73 14.62
C LYS A 230 -27.20 29.84 13.93
N LEU A 231 -26.18 29.46 13.15
CA LEU A 231 -25.39 30.42 12.36
C LEU A 231 -26.25 31.18 11.35
N GLU A 232 -27.23 30.53 10.72
CA GLU A 232 -28.16 31.17 9.79
C GLU A 232 -29.08 32.17 10.50
N CYS A 233 -29.64 31.80 11.65
CA CYS A 233 -30.47 32.69 12.47
C CYS A 233 -29.67 33.92 12.95
N ASP A 234 -28.46 33.70 13.47
CA ASP A 234 -27.56 34.77 13.92
C ASP A 234 -27.19 35.71 12.76
N ALA A 235 -26.97 35.17 11.55
CA ALA A 235 -26.68 35.96 10.36
C ALA A 235 -27.88 36.83 9.90
N LEU A 236 -29.12 36.33 10.03
CA LEU A 236 -30.33 37.09 9.74
C LEU A 236 -30.52 38.24 10.73
N HIS A 237 -30.37 37.98 12.03
CA HIS A 237 -30.45 39.01 13.07
C HIS A 237 -29.39 40.11 12.86
N LEU A 238 -28.16 39.75 12.46
CA LEU A 238 -27.12 40.73 12.14
C LEU A 238 -27.46 41.58 10.91
N LYS A 239 -28.14 41.03 9.89
CA LYS A 239 -28.60 41.81 8.73
C LYS A 239 -29.68 42.79 9.12
N GLU A 240 -30.66 42.35 9.91
CA GLU A 240 -31.77 43.17 10.40
C GLU A 240 -31.29 44.35 11.25
N ASN A 241 -30.42 44.10 12.23
CA ASN A 241 -29.81 45.15 13.05
C ASN A 241 -28.98 46.14 12.21
N ARG A 242 -28.31 45.65 11.17
CA ARG A 242 -27.53 46.51 10.28
C ARG A 242 -28.45 47.39 9.43
N SER A 243 -29.56 46.86 8.91
CA SER A 243 -30.55 47.68 8.19
C SER A 243 -31.22 48.71 9.08
N HIS A 244 -31.44 48.41 10.37
CA HIS A 244 -31.96 49.39 11.32
C HIS A 244 -30.98 50.55 11.53
N ASN A 245 -29.68 50.28 11.67
CA ASN A 245 -28.64 51.31 11.83
C ASN A 245 -28.38 52.18 10.59
N TYR A 246 -28.84 51.79 9.39
CA TYR A 246 -28.71 52.61 8.17
C TYR A 246 -29.92 53.53 7.94
N ASN A 247 -31.00 53.34 8.70
CA ASN A 247 -32.25 54.09 8.55
C ASN A 247 -32.46 55.16 9.66
N GLU A 248 -31.49 55.32 10.56
CA GLU A 248 -31.35 56.46 11.49
C GLU A 248 -30.24 57.41 11.00
#